data_AF-A0A7L5RQY9-F1
#
_entry.id   AF-A0A7L5RQY9-F1
#
_cell.length_a   1.000
_cell.length_b   1.000
_cell.length_c   1.000
_cell.angle_alpha   90.00
_cell.angle_beta   90.00
_cell.angle_gamma   90.00
#
_symmetry.space_group_name_H-M   'P 1'
#
loop_
_entity.id
_entity.type
_entity.pdbx_description
1 polymer ?
#
loop_
_entity_poly.entity_id
_entity_poly.type
_entity_poly.pdbx_seq_one_letter_code
_entity_poly.pdbx_strand_id
1 'polypeptide(L)' 'MSNLTRLAEKTGNDLVATGIGLETISNLLCADGREYRISAADLNGLHHAALALAAYVKAMGYDLAIAVETMNDGGVK' A
#
# COMPACT_ATOMS: atom_id res chain seq x y z
N MET A 1 21.68 11.83 -0.75
CA MET A 1 20.32 11.67 -1.32
C MET A 1 19.45 12.79 -0.78
N SER A 2 18.62 13.42 -1.63
CA SER A 2 17.68 14.44 -1.13
C SER A 2 16.61 13.78 -0.25
N ASN A 3 15.97 14.57 0.62
CA ASN A 3 14.87 14.07 1.45
C ASN A 3 13.73 13.49 0.59
N LEU A 4 13.48 14.06 -0.59
CA LEU A 4 12.50 13.55 -1.53
C LEU A 4 12.92 12.21 -2.14
N THR A 5 14.17 12.04 -2.55
CA THR A 5 14.65 10.75 -3.09
C THR A 5 14.51 9.63 -2.06
N ARG A 6 14.87 9.89 -0.80
CA ARG A 6 14.72 8.92 0.29
C ARG A 6 13.25 8.60 0.58
N LEU A 7 12.37 9.60 0.54
CA LEU A 7 10.93 9.39 0.70
C LEU A 7 10.38 8.56 -0.45
N ALA A 8 10.71 8.90 -1.70
CA ALA A 8 10.26 8.18 -2.88
C ALA A 8 10.73 6.71 -2.86
N GLU A 9 11.98 6.46 -2.47
CA GLU A 9 12.50 5.09 -2.31
C GLU A 9 11.71 4.30 -1.26
N LYS A 10 11.50 4.89 -0.07
CA LYS A 10 10.73 4.24 1.00
C LYS A 10 9.29 3.98 0.55
N THR A 11 8.60 4.98 0.02
CA THR A 11 7.22 4.87 -0.46
C THR A 11 7.10 3.83 -1.58
N GLY A 12 8.08 3.76 -2.49
CA GLY A 12 8.14 2.73 -3.52
C GLY A 12 8.24 1.32 -2.94
N ASN A 13 9.14 1.11 -1.97
CA ASN A 13 9.29 -0.18 -1.29
C ASN A 13 8.00 -0.58 -0.55
N ASP A 14 7.39 0.36 0.18
CA ASP A 14 6.17 0.14 0.95
C ASP A 14 4.97 -0.16 0.01
N LEU A 15 4.88 0.49 -1.15
CA LEU A 15 3.87 0.20 -2.18
C LEU A 15 4.04 -1.19 -2.81
N VAL A 16 5.28 -1.59 -3.13
CA VAL A 16 5.56 -2.94 -3.67
C VAL A 16 5.21 -4.00 -2.64
N ALA A 17 5.60 -3.82 -1.38
CA ALA A 17 5.25 -4.74 -0.30
C ALA A 17 3.73 -4.85 -0.11
N THR A 18 3.02 -3.72 -0.19
CA THR A 18 1.55 -3.70 -0.15
C THR A 18 0.94 -4.45 -1.32
N GLY A 19 1.48 -4.28 -2.53
CA GLY A 19 1.08 -5.02 -3.72
C GLY A 19 1.20 -6.54 -3.55
N ILE A 20 2.34 -7.01 -3.03
CA ILE A 20 2.58 -8.42 -2.72
C ILE A 20 1.56 -8.94 -1.70
N GLY A 21 1.25 -8.14 -0.67
CA GLY A 21 0.21 -8.47 0.31
C GLY A 21 -1.18 -8.61 -0.32
N LEU A 22 -1.56 -7.67 -1.18
CA LEU A 22 -2.85 -7.71 -1.89
C LEU A 22 -2.94 -8.89 -2.87
N GLU A 23 -1.85 -9.23 -3.56
CA GLU A 23 -1.78 -10.41 -4.42
C GLU A 23 -1.97 -11.69 -3.60
N THR A 24 -1.30 -11.79 -2.45
CA THR A 24 -1.45 -12.92 -1.53
C THR A 24 -2.89 -13.08 -1.05
N ILE A 25 -3.54 -11.98 -0.63
CA ILE A 25 -4.95 -11.98 -0.24
C ILE A 25 -5.84 -12.42 -1.40
N SER A 26 -5.60 -11.89 -2.61
CA SER A 26 -6.37 -12.25 -3.81
C SER A 26 -6.24 -13.74 -4.13
N ASN A 27 -5.04 -14.30 -4.01
CA ASN A 27 -4.80 -15.72 -4.22
C ASN A 27 -5.52 -16.57 -3.17
N LEU A 28 -5.52 -16.17 -1.90
CA LEU A 28 -6.34 -16.84 -0.88
C LEU A 28 -7.84 -16.78 -1.21
N LEU A 29 -8.30 -15.70 -1.85
CA LEU A 29 -9.65 -15.57 -2.40
C LEU A 29 -9.85 -16.29 -3.76
N CYS A 30 -9.00 -17.27 -4.07
CA CYS A 30 -9.07 -18.14 -5.24
C CYS A 30 -8.77 -17.45 -6.60
N ALA A 31 -8.13 -16.27 -6.62
CA ALA A 31 -7.76 -15.59 -7.87
C ALA A 31 -6.72 -16.39 -8.70
N ASP A 32 -5.97 -17.28 -8.06
CA ASP A 32 -5.02 -18.21 -8.69
C ASP A 32 -5.70 -19.47 -9.27
N GLY A 33 -7.03 -19.55 -9.18
CA GLY A 33 -7.83 -20.70 -9.63
C GLY A 33 -7.81 -21.90 -8.68
N ARG A 34 -7.22 -21.78 -7.48
CA ARG A 34 -7.22 -22.84 -6.46
C ARG A 34 -8.31 -22.59 -5.44
N GLU A 35 -8.96 -23.66 -5.00
CA GLU A 35 -9.94 -23.59 -3.91
C GLU A 35 -9.24 -23.76 -2.56
N TYR A 36 -9.40 -22.77 -1.69
CA TYR A 36 -8.93 -22.82 -0.31
C TYR A 36 -10.12 -23.05 0.62
N ARG A 37 -9.97 -23.95 1.60
CA ARG A 37 -10.94 -24.07 2.69
C ARG A 37 -10.79 -22.89 3.64
N ILE A 38 -11.58 -21.85 3.40
CA ILE A 38 -11.59 -20.60 4.17
C ILE A 38 -12.86 -20.55 5.00
N SER A 39 -12.72 -20.37 6.31
CA SER A 39 -13.87 -20.16 7.18
C SER A 39 -14.42 -18.74 7.05
N ALA A 40 -15.65 -18.49 7.52
CA ALA A 40 -16.20 -17.15 7.54
C ALA A 40 -15.35 -16.16 8.38
N ALA A 41 -14.69 -16.66 9.44
CA ALA A 41 -13.80 -15.85 10.26
C ALA A 41 -12.51 -15.47 9.50
N ASP A 42 -11.93 -16.42 8.76
CA ASP A 42 -10.75 -16.17 7.92
C ASP A 42 -11.08 -15.15 6.82
N LEU A 43 -12.24 -15.29 6.17
CA LEU A 43 -12.71 -14.37 5.15
C LEU A 43 -12.87 -12.95 5.70
N ASN A 44 -13.44 -12.81 6.89
CA ASN A 44 -13.55 -11.52 7.56
C ASN A 44 -12.16 -10.93 7.88
N GLY A 45 -11.22 -11.76 8.33
CA GLY A 45 -9.82 -11.37 8.54
C GLY A 45 -9.16 -10.85 7.26
N LEU A 46 -9.35 -11.54 6.13
CA LEU A 46 -8.84 -11.12 4.82
C LEU A 46 -9.44 -9.79 4.36
N HIS A 47 -10.73 -9.55 4.58
CA HIS A 47 -11.36 -8.26 4.29
C HIS A 47 -10.75 -7.14 5.12
N HIS A 48 -10.54 -7.36 6.42
CA HIS A 48 -9.89 -6.35 7.28
C HIS A 48 -8.43 -6.10 6.88
N ALA A 49 -7.70 -7.16 6.48
CA ALA A 49 -6.34 -7.01 5.96
C ALA A 49 -6.31 -6.18 4.68
N ALA A 50 -7.22 -6.45 3.73
CA ALA A 50 -7.35 -5.66 2.51
C ALA A 50 -7.71 -4.19 2.80
N LEU A 51 -8.62 -3.94 3.74
CA LEU A 51 -8.98 -2.58 4.18
C LEU A 51 -7.80 -1.84 4.80
N ALA A 52 -7.01 -2.52 5.63
CA ALA A 52 -5.81 -1.94 6.25
C ALA A 52 -4.76 -1.57 5.19
N LEU A 53 -4.50 -2.45 4.23
CA LEU A 53 -3.60 -2.18 3.10
C LEU A 53 -4.11 -1.02 2.25
N ALA A 54 -5.41 -0.93 1.98
CA ALA A 54 -6.00 0.19 1.25
C ALA A 54 -5.86 1.52 2.02
N ALA A 55 -6.03 1.52 3.34
CA ALA A 55 -5.80 2.70 4.18
C ALA A 55 -4.32 3.12 4.14
N TYR A 56 -3.42 2.15 4.19
CA TYR A 56 -1.98 2.40 4.14
C TYR A 56 -1.53 3.00 2.80
N VAL A 57 -2.01 2.47 1.66
CA VAL A 57 -1.75 3.06 0.32
C VAL A 57 -2.22 4.50 0.25
N LYS A 58 -3.43 4.81 0.77
CA LYS A 58 -3.94 6.18 0.80
C LYS A 58 -3.06 7.11 1.63
N ALA A 59 -2.63 6.67 2.81
CA ALA A 59 -1.74 7.46 3.66
C ALA A 59 -0.41 7.78 2.96
N MET A 60 0.21 6.78 2.31
CA MET A 60 1.43 6.99 1.52
C MET A 60 1.22 7.98 0.37
N GLY A 61 0.06 7.93 -0.29
CA GLY A 61 -0.30 8.88 -1.34
C GLY A 61 -0.39 10.32 -0.82
N TYR A 62 -0.99 10.52 0.36
CA TYR A 62 -1.04 11.84 1.01
C TYR A 62 0.34 12.34 1.42
N ASP A 63 1.16 11.48 2.04
CA ASP A 63 2.53 11.85 2.46
C ASP A 63 3.38 12.29 1.26
N LEU A 64 3.24 11.61 0.12
CA LEU A 64 3.96 11.95 -1.10
C LEU A 64 3.46 13.29 -1.69
N ALA A 65 2.16 13.53 -1.73
CA ALA A 65 1.58 14.78 -2.20
C ALA A 65 2.08 15.98 -1.38
N ILE A 66 2.02 15.86 -0.04
CA ILE A 66 2.51 16.89 0.89
C ILE A 66 4.00 17.17 0.68
N ALA A 67 4.81 16.12 0.49
CA ALA A 67 6.24 16.28 0.27
C ALA A 67 6.57 17.01 -1.04
N VAL A 68 5.78 16.76 -2.10
CA VAL A 68 5.92 17.47 -3.39
C VAL A 68 5.49 18.94 -3.25
N GLU A 69 4.37 19.21 -2.59
CA GLU A 69 3.90 20.59 -2.32
C GLU A 69 4.94 21.38 -1.54
N THR A 70 5.47 20.80 -0.45
CA THR A 70 6.50 21.44 0.39
C THR A 70 7.77 21.75 -0.41
N MET A 71 8.14 20.91 -1.37
CA MET A 71 9.29 21.15 -2.24
C MET A 71 9.03 22.29 -3.23
N ASN A 72 7.83 22.37 -3.80
CA ASN A 72 7.46 23.43 -4.73
C ASN A 72 7.35 24.80 -4.03
N ASP A 73 6.76 24.84 -2.84
CA ASP A 73 6.62 26.07 -2.04
C ASP A 73 7.96 26.54 -1.47
N GLY A 74 8.88 25.62 -1.17
CA GLY A 74 10.26 25.94 -0.80
C GLY A 74 11.16 26.39 -1.97
N GLY A 75 10.66 26.29 -3.21
CA GLY A 75 11.33 26.71 -4.44
C GLY A 75 10.95 28.11 -4.94
N VAL A 76 9.95 28.76 -4.33
CA VAL A 76 9.67 30.18 -4.57
C VAL A 76 10.66 31.02 -3.77
N LYS A 77 11.79 31.36 -4.41
CA LYS A 77 12.63 32.50 -4.04
C LYS A 77 12.75 33.44 -5.22
#